data_AF-A0A831KQU4-F1
#
_entry.id   AF-A0A831KQU4-F1
#
_cell.length_a   1.000
_cell.length_b   1.000
_cell.length_c   1.000
_cell.angle_alpha   90.00
_cell.angle_beta   90.00
_cell.angle_gamma   90.00
#
_symmetry.space_group_name_H-M   'P 1'
#
loop_
_entity.id
_entity.type
_entity.pdbx_description
1 polymer ?
#
loop_
_entity_poly.entity_id
_entity_poly.type
_entity_poly.pdbx_seq_one_letter_code
_entity_poly.pdbx_strand_id
1 'polypeptide(L)'
;MLFADSGDEIDLKEGGDLLNMELQGIFSETFSVLERALDLRSLKHNLIVSNIANLDTPNYKAFDLVIEEEFDKVMGSEKHIGLKKTHPRHIAAVRELPLHTVEPEASAISRFCSRGDGNSVDIDRAMADLTENSLMYNALAQILSKKFQGLKDAIQGGRR
;
A
#
# COMPACT_ATOMS: atom_id res chain seq x y z
N MET A 1 49.60 -30.20 40.10
CA MET A 1 48.80 -31.10 39.25
C MET A 1 47.38 -30.98 39.80
N LEU A 2 46.34 -30.43 39.18
CA LEU A 2 46.05 -29.92 37.84
C LEU A 2 44.65 -29.23 38.01
N PHE A 3 44.45 -28.02 37.45
CA PHE A 3 43.18 -27.38 37.00
C PHE A 3 41.96 -27.24 37.96
N ALA A 4 41.04 -26.29 37.82
CA ALA A 4 40.96 -24.99 37.19
C ALA A 4 39.68 -24.31 37.75
N ASP A 5 39.77 -22.99 37.82
CA ASP A 5 38.69 -22.01 37.94
C ASP A 5 37.62 -22.19 36.85
N SER A 6 36.34 -22.13 37.20
CA SER A 6 35.26 -21.94 36.21
C SER A 6 34.04 -21.34 36.91
N GLY A 7 34.08 -20.02 37.11
CA GLY A 7 32.86 -19.24 37.25
C GLY A 7 32.07 -19.33 35.95
N ASP A 8 30.85 -19.85 36.04
CA ASP A 8 29.88 -19.82 34.95
C ASP A 8 29.47 -18.37 34.70
N GLU A 9 30.20 -17.74 33.77
CA GLU A 9 29.86 -16.47 33.16
C GLU A 9 28.64 -16.70 32.26
N ILE A 10 27.47 -16.36 32.78
CA ILE A 10 26.20 -16.41 32.05
C ILE A 10 26.28 -15.31 30.98
N ASP A 11 26.51 -15.72 29.74
CA ASP A 11 26.64 -14.83 28.57
C ASP A 11 25.31 -14.10 28.30
N LEU A 12 25.23 -12.83 28.72
CA LEU A 12 24.06 -11.95 28.59
C LEU A 12 23.92 -11.33 27.19
N LYS A 13 24.34 -12.04 26.13
CA LYS A 13 24.38 -11.47 24.77
C LYS A 13 23.20 -11.81 23.84
N GLU A 14 22.26 -12.65 24.24
CA GLU A 14 21.14 -13.01 23.35
C GLU A 14 19.93 -12.05 23.39
N GLY A 15 19.86 -11.11 24.33
CA GLY A 15 18.74 -10.18 24.44
C GLY A 15 18.71 -9.03 23.43
N GLY A 16 19.84 -8.73 22.76
CA GLY A 16 19.98 -7.60 21.84
C GLY A 16 19.57 -7.89 20.40
N ASP A 17 19.70 -9.15 19.94
CA ASP A 17 19.42 -9.53 18.54
C ASP A 17 17.93 -9.71 18.25
N LEU A 18 17.13 -10.09 19.26
CA LEU A 18 15.68 -10.28 19.10
C LEU A 18 14.94 -8.95 18.87
N LEU A 19 15.40 -7.87 19.52
CA LEU A 19 14.82 -6.53 19.35
C LEU A 19 15.17 -5.91 17.99
N ASN A 20 16.37 -6.19 17.46
CA ASN A 20 16.77 -5.72 16.13
C ASN A 20 15.97 -6.40 15.01
N MET A 21 15.59 -7.66 15.19
CA MET A 21 14.81 -8.43 14.22
C MET A 21 13.32 -8.00 14.19
N GLU A 22 12.74 -7.69 15.35
CA GLU A 22 11.36 -7.20 15.48
C GLU A 22 11.21 -5.74 14.99
N LEU A 23 12.21 -4.89 15.24
CA LEU A 23 12.23 -3.52 14.71
C LEU A 23 12.41 -3.50 13.19
N GLN A 24 13.28 -4.35 12.62
CA GLN A 24 13.47 -4.45 11.16
C GLN A 24 12.19 -4.83 10.41
N GLY A 25 11.37 -5.73 10.98
CA GLY A 25 10.06 -6.09 10.43
C GLY A 25 9.10 -4.90 10.39
N ILE A 26 8.92 -4.21 11.52
CA ILE A 26 7.98 -3.07 11.62
C ILE A 26 8.41 -1.92 10.69
N PHE A 27 9.70 -1.61 10.60
CA PHE A 27 10.16 -0.55 9.71
C PHE A 27 9.98 -0.95 8.23
N SER A 28 10.44 -2.13 7.82
CA SER A 28 10.36 -2.57 6.41
C SER A 28 8.91 -2.73 5.91
N GLU A 29 8.02 -3.30 6.72
CA GLU A 29 6.61 -3.43 6.38
C GLU A 29 5.92 -2.06 6.30
N THR A 30 6.18 -1.16 7.24
CA THR A 30 5.53 0.17 7.16
C THR A 30 6.04 0.98 5.96
N PHE A 31 7.31 0.81 5.56
CA PHE A 31 7.86 1.47 4.37
C PHE A 31 7.18 0.98 3.09
N SER A 32 7.05 -0.33 2.90
CA SER A 32 6.41 -0.89 1.70
C SER A 32 4.94 -0.50 1.60
N VAL A 33 4.24 -0.41 2.72
CA VAL A 33 2.84 0.05 2.77
C VAL A 33 2.71 1.52 2.38
N LEU A 34 3.58 2.39 2.89
CA LEU A 34 3.57 3.82 2.55
C LEU A 34 3.95 4.06 1.08
N GLU A 35 4.93 3.32 0.56
CA GLU A 35 5.31 3.34 -0.85
C GLU A 35 4.11 2.98 -1.73
N ARG A 36 3.45 1.86 -1.44
CA ARG A 36 2.27 1.45 -2.19
C ARG A 36 1.12 2.47 -2.11
N ALA A 37 0.89 3.04 -0.94
CA ALA A 37 -0.13 4.07 -0.77
C ALA A 37 0.17 5.30 -1.65
N LEU A 38 1.44 5.70 -1.76
CA LEU A 38 1.87 6.79 -2.65
C LEU A 38 1.69 6.43 -4.13
N ASP A 39 1.97 5.19 -4.52
CA ASP A 39 1.74 4.71 -5.89
C ASP A 39 0.26 4.77 -6.26
N LEU A 40 -0.63 4.25 -5.39
CA LEU A 40 -2.07 4.30 -5.60
C LEU A 40 -2.60 5.73 -5.71
N ARG A 41 -2.11 6.63 -4.85
CA ARG A 41 -2.48 8.05 -4.88
C ARG A 41 -1.97 8.73 -6.16
N SER A 42 -0.79 8.37 -6.66
CA SER A 42 -0.26 8.86 -7.93
C SER A 42 -1.11 8.39 -9.11
N LEU A 43 -1.55 7.13 -9.10
CA LEU A 43 -2.43 6.58 -10.12
C LEU A 43 -3.81 7.26 -10.10
N LYS A 44 -4.39 7.47 -8.91
CA LYS A 44 -5.62 8.24 -8.76
C LYS A 44 -5.48 9.67 -9.30
N HIS A 45 -4.34 10.32 -9.05
CA HIS A 45 -4.07 11.66 -9.58
C HIS A 45 -4.14 11.66 -11.12
N ASN A 46 -3.46 10.70 -11.76
CA ASN A 46 -3.45 10.58 -13.21
C ASN A 46 -4.84 10.30 -13.79
N LEU A 47 -5.64 9.47 -13.11
CA LEU A 47 -7.03 9.20 -13.49
C LEU A 47 -7.90 10.45 -13.42
N ILE A 48 -7.79 11.23 -12.34
CA ILE A 48 -8.54 12.48 -12.18
C ILE A 48 -8.15 13.49 -13.27
N VAL A 49 -6.85 13.65 -13.53
CA VAL A 49 -6.35 14.53 -14.60
C VAL A 49 -6.85 14.06 -15.97
N SER A 50 -6.86 12.76 -16.24
CA SER A 50 -7.41 12.19 -17.46
C SER A 50 -8.91 12.48 -17.61
N ASN A 51 -9.69 12.36 -16.53
CA ASN A 51 -11.11 12.70 -16.55
C ASN A 51 -11.34 14.19 -16.83
N ILE A 52 -10.55 15.08 -16.20
CA ILE A 52 -10.62 16.53 -16.44
C ILE A 52 -10.29 16.85 -17.90
N ALA A 53 -9.26 16.21 -18.47
CA ALA A 53 -8.88 16.41 -19.87
C ALA A 53 -9.99 15.99 -20.85
N ASN A 54 -10.80 14.99 -20.48
CA ASN A 54 -11.91 14.49 -21.29
C ASN A 54 -13.28 15.10 -20.91
N LEU A 55 -13.31 16.18 -20.12
CA LEU A 55 -14.55 16.86 -19.69
C LEU A 55 -15.42 17.33 -20.87
N ASP A 56 -14.81 17.75 -21.98
CA ASP A 56 -15.56 18.21 -23.16
C ASP A 56 -15.69 17.13 -24.24
N THR A 57 -15.39 15.87 -23.92
CA THR A 57 -15.49 14.74 -24.86
C THR A 57 -16.90 14.11 -24.79
N PRO A 58 -17.69 14.14 -25.87
CA PRO A 58 -19.03 13.55 -25.88
C PRO A 58 -19.01 12.05 -25.60
N ASN A 59 -20.01 11.53 -24.88
CA ASN A 59 -20.13 10.12 -24.49
C ASN A 59 -18.95 9.53 -23.68
N TYR A 60 -18.08 10.38 -23.10
CA TYR A 60 -16.98 9.90 -22.26
C TYR A 60 -17.49 9.37 -20.91
N LYS A 61 -16.89 8.28 -20.43
CA LYS A 61 -17.18 7.68 -19.13
C LYS A 61 -15.99 7.89 -18.20
N ALA A 62 -16.24 8.57 -17.09
CA ALA A 62 -15.25 8.78 -16.04
C ALA A 62 -14.87 7.45 -15.38
N PHE A 63 -13.58 7.26 -15.15
CA PHE A 63 -13.04 6.16 -14.37
C PHE A 63 -12.63 6.67 -12.98
N ASP A 64 -12.90 5.90 -11.94
CA ASP A 64 -12.46 6.21 -10.56
C ASP A 64 -11.72 5.03 -9.97
N LEU A 65 -10.86 5.36 -9.01
CA LEU A 65 -10.11 4.42 -8.21
C LEU A 65 -10.54 4.57 -6.76
N VAL A 66 -11.16 3.51 -6.23
CA VAL A 66 -11.51 3.39 -4.81
C VAL A 66 -10.27 2.91 -4.07
N ILE A 67 -9.58 3.83 -3.40
CA ILE A 67 -8.27 3.53 -2.81
C ILE A 67 -8.39 2.54 -1.66
N GLU A 68 -9.48 2.60 -0.89
CA GLU A 68 -9.72 1.70 0.23
C GLU A 68 -9.75 0.24 -0.23
N GLU A 69 -10.48 -0.05 -1.31
CA GLU A 69 -10.60 -1.39 -1.89
C GLU A 69 -9.25 -1.86 -2.45
N GLU A 70 -8.52 -0.99 -3.16
CA GLU A 70 -7.21 -1.33 -3.71
C GLU A 70 -6.15 -1.51 -2.62
N PHE A 71 -6.25 -0.76 -1.53
CA PHE A 71 -5.36 -0.90 -0.39
C PHE A 71 -5.59 -2.23 0.34
N ASP A 72 -6.85 -2.63 0.53
CA ASP A 72 -7.20 -3.93 1.12
C ASP A 72 -6.69 -5.11 0.28
N LYS A 73 -6.74 -4.99 -1.06
CA LYS A 73 -6.16 -5.96 -1.99
C LYS A 73 -4.64 -6.06 -1.83
N VAL A 74 -3.94 -4.93 -1.73
CA VAL A 74 -2.47 -4.96 -1.61
C VAL A 74 -2.01 -5.41 -0.23
N MET A 75 -2.74 -5.06 0.83
CA MET A 75 -2.45 -5.52 2.19
C MET A 75 -2.69 -7.02 2.39
N GLY A 76 -3.22 -7.74 1.38
CA GLY A 76 -3.54 -9.16 1.50
C GLY A 76 -4.70 -9.43 2.46
N SER A 77 -5.46 -8.39 2.81
CA SER A 77 -6.62 -8.43 3.71
C SER A 77 -7.86 -9.06 3.09
N GLU A 78 -7.79 -9.46 1.82
CA GLU A 78 -8.75 -10.42 1.31
C GLU A 78 -8.60 -11.69 2.14
N LYS A 79 -9.58 -11.93 3.03
CA LYS A 79 -9.90 -13.28 3.50
C LYS A 79 -10.08 -14.12 2.25
N HIS A 80 -9.01 -14.80 1.85
CA HIS A 80 -9.05 -15.76 0.77
C HIS A 80 -10.08 -16.79 1.20
N ILE A 81 -11.29 -16.72 0.62
CA ILE A 81 -12.29 -17.76 0.76
C ILE A 81 -11.74 -18.91 -0.07
N GLY A 82 -10.82 -19.66 0.52
CA GLY A 82 -10.21 -20.81 -0.11
C GLY A 82 -11.32 -21.77 -0.49
N LEU A 83 -11.47 -22.03 -1.78
CA LEU A 83 -12.42 -23.02 -2.27
C LEU A 83 -12.04 -24.38 -1.66
N LYS A 84 -12.79 -24.80 -0.63
CA LYS A 84 -12.58 -26.10 0.00
C LYS A 84 -13.02 -27.17 -0.99
N LYS A 85 -12.08 -27.99 -1.45
CA LYS A 85 -12.40 -29.16 -2.28
C LYS A 85 -13.29 -30.09 -1.46
N THR A 86 -14.53 -30.28 -1.91
CA THR A 86 -15.45 -31.24 -1.30
C THR A 86 -15.21 -32.67 -1.81
N HIS A 87 -14.52 -32.84 -2.94
CA HIS A 87 -14.19 -34.15 -3.51
C HIS A 87 -12.80 -34.14 -4.18
N PRO A 88 -12.04 -35.25 -4.12
CA PRO A 88 -10.68 -35.34 -4.69
C PRO A 88 -10.59 -35.21 -6.21
N ARG A 89 -11.72 -35.31 -6.94
CA ARG A 89 -11.80 -35.04 -8.39
C ARG A 89 -12.18 -33.59 -8.73
N HIS A 90 -12.41 -32.73 -7.74
CA HIS A 90 -12.72 -31.33 -8.01
C HIS A 90 -11.46 -30.58 -8.46
N ILE A 91 -11.66 -29.68 -9.42
CA ILE A 91 -10.63 -28.81 -9.96
C ILE A 91 -10.04 -28.00 -8.80
N ALA A 92 -8.72 -28.04 -8.66
CA ALA A 92 -8.01 -27.15 -7.75
C ALA A 92 -8.15 -25.72 -8.27
N ALA A 93 -8.49 -24.77 -7.41
CA ALA A 93 -8.30 -23.37 -7.73
C ALA A 93 -6.79 -23.15 -7.88
N VAL A 94 -6.28 -23.26 -9.09
CA VAL A 94 -4.93 -22.84 -9.43
C VAL A 94 -4.98 -21.32 -9.48
N ARG A 95 -4.41 -20.68 -8.45
CA ARG A 95 -4.04 -19.27 -8.54
C ARG A 95 -2.84 -19.05 -7.62
N GLU A 96 -1.69 -19.50 -8.06
CA GLU A 96 -0.44 -18.84 -7.70
C GLU A 96 -0.41 -17.53 -8.49
N LEU A 97 -1.08 -16.50 -7.98
CA LEU A 97 -0.70 -15.15 -8.36
C LEU A 97 0.44 -14.75 -7.43
N PRO A 98 1.62 -14.42 -7.97
CA PRO A 98 2.63 -13.75 -7.16
C PRO A 98 2.02 -12.46 -6.60
N LEU A 99 2.24 -12.22 -5.31
CA LEU A 99 1.81 -11.04 -4.53
C LEU A 99 2.29 -9.68 -5.10
N HIS A 100 2.94 -9.67 -6.26
CA HIS A 100 3.67 -8.52 -6.79
C HIS A 100 2.99 -7.81 -7.97
N THR A 101 1.86 -8.30 -8.48
CA THR A 101 1.18 -7.72 -9.66
C THR A 101 -0.33 -7.62 -9.47
N VAL A 102 -0.78 -7.03 -8.35
CA VAL A 102 -2.13 -6.46 -8.30
C VAL A 102 -2.05 -5.12 -9.03
N GLU A 103 -2.35 -5.11 -10.32
CA GLU A 103 -2.59 -3.86 -11.04
C GLU A 103 -3.91 -3.27 -10.52
N PRO A 104 -3.91 -2.02 -10.06
CA PRO A 104 -5.12 -1.40 -9.55
C PRO A 104 -6.19 -1.32 -10.63
N GLU A 105 -7.37 -1.83 -10.32
CA GLU A 105 -8.47 -1.91 -11.28
C GLU A 105 -9.30 -0.62 -11.21
N ALA A 106 -9.11 0.28 -12.18
CA ALA A 106 -9.94 1.47 -12.30
C ALA A 106 -11.33 1.08 -12.79
N SER A 107 -12.37 1.38 -12.02
CA SER A 107 -13.75 1.06 -12.37
C SER A 107 -14.44 2.26 -13.02
N ALA A 108 -15.23 2.00 -14.06
CA ALA A 108 -16.04 3.05 -14.67
C ALA A 108 -17.14 3.51 -13.71
N ILE A 109 -17.22 4.81 -13.44
CA ILE A 109 -18.28 5.38 -12.61
C ILE A 109 -19.60 5.29 -13.39
N SER A 110 -20.48 4.34 -13.05
CA SER A 110 -21.83 4.25 -13.63
C SER A 110 -22.86 5.07 -12.84
N ARG A 111 -22.51 6.27 -12.38
CA ARG A 111 -23.46 7.11 -11.62
C ARG A 111 -24.00 8.22 -12.53
N PHE A 112 -25.32 8.20 -12.70
CA PHE A 112 -26.21 9.18 -13.31
C PHE A 112 -25.53 10.34 -14.06
N CYS A 113 -25.50 10.27 -15.40
CA CYS A 113 -25.26 11.42 -16.27
C CYS A 113 -26.27 12.53 -15.94
N SER A 114 -25.82 13.62 -15.33
CA SER A 114 -26.61 14.86 -15.20
C SER A 114 -26.47 15.80 -16.40
N ARG A 115 -25.76 15.38 -17.45
CA ARG A 115 -25.54 16.17 -18.66
C ARG A 115 -26.18 15.48 -19.86
N GLY A 116 -26.92 16.25 -20.67
CA GLY A 116 -27.71 15.73 -21.80
C GLY A 116 -26.88 15.19 -22.98
N ASP A 117 -25.55 15.23 -22.88
CA ASP A 117 -24.57 14.80 -23.88
C ASP A 117 -23.97 13.40 -23.62
N GLY A 118 -24.42 12.71 -22.56
CA GLY A 118 -23.94 11.36 -22.22
C GLY A 118 -22.55 11.32 -21.60
N ASN A 119 -21.95 12.47 -21.26
CA ASN A 119 -20.72 12.52 -20.48
C ASN A 119 -21.03 12.31 -18.98
N SER A 120 -20.19 11.54 -18.28
CA SER A 120 -20.31 11.29 -16.84
C SER A 120 -19.28 12.05 -15.99
N VAL A 121 -18.45 12.92 -16.59
CA VAL A 121 -17.46 13.74 -15.86
C VAL A 121 -18.14 14.98 -15.25
N ASP A 122 -17.88 15.20 -13.97
CA ASP A 122 -18.24 16.42 -13.25
C ASP A 122 -16.95 17.14 -12.84
N ILE A 123 -16.78 18.39 -13.30
CA ILE A 123 -15.57 19.18 -13.04
C ILE A 123 -15.43 19.55 -11.57
N ASP A 124 -16.53 19.90 -10.90
CA ASP A 124 -16.48 20.35 -9.50
C ASP A 124 -16.07 19.18 -8.60
N ARG A 125 -16.61 18.00 -8.89
CA ARG A 125 -16.21 16.75 -8.23
C ARG A 125 -14.76 16.39 -8.54
N ALA A 126 -14.34 16.43 -9.80
CA ALA A 126 -12.97 16.10 -10.18
C ALA A 126 -11.95 17.02 -9.50
N MET A 127 -12.25 18.31 -9.34
CA MET A 127 -11.40 19.26 -8.62
C MET A 127 -11.37 19.00 -7.11
N ALA A 128 -12.50 18.62 -6.52
CA ALA A 128 -12.56 18.21 -5.12
C ALA A 128 -11.71 16.95 -4.89
N ASP A 129 -11.89 15.91 -5.71
CA ASP A 129 -11.14 14.66 -5.65
C ASP A 129 -9.63 14.90 -5.87
N LEU A 130 -9.25 15.81 -6.79
CA LEU A 130 -7.86 16.19 -7.04
C LEU A 130 -7.22 16.82 -5.81
N THR A 131 -7.95 17.73 -5.16
CA THR A 131 -7.48 18.45 -3.98
C THR A 131 -7.32 17.50 -2.80
N GLU A 132 -8.31 16.64 -2.56
CA GLU A 132 -8.25 15.60 -1.54
C GLU A 132 -7.05 14.68 -1.76
N ASN A 133 -6.88 14.18 -2.99
CA ASN A 133 -5.79 13.28 -3.32
C ASN A 133 -4.41 13.94 -3.16
N SER A 134 -4.28 15.21 -3.56
CA SER A 134 -3.06 16.00 -3.38
C SER A 134 -2.72 16.18 -1.89
N LEU A 135 -3.71 16.50 -1.05
CA LEU A 135 -3.52 16.63 0.38
C LEU A 135 -3.04 15.31 1.01
N MET A 136 -3.70 14.20 0.67
CA MET A 136 -3.34 12.88 1.18
C MET A 136 -1.95 12.44 0.73
N TYR A 137 -1.61 12.65 -0.55
CA TYR A 137 -0.27 12.35 -1.07
C TYR A 137 0.82 13.12 -0.32
N ASN A 138 0.63 14.43 -0.13
CA ASN A 138 1.58 15.26 0.60
C ASN A 138 1.74 14.82 2.06
N ALA A 139 0.65 14.45 2.74
CA ALA A 139 0.69 13.92 4.10
C ALA A 139 1.49 12.62 4.17
N LEU A 140 1.26 11.67 3.25
CA LEU A 140 1.99 10.41 3.17
C LEU A 140 3.49 10.64 2.90
N ALA A 141 3.84 11.54 1.98
CA ALA A 141 5.22 11.89 1.67
C ALA A 141 5.95 12.50 2.89
N GLN A 142 5.26 13.32 3.69
CA GLN A 142 5.82 13.86 4.94
C GLN A 142 6.05 12.76 5.99
N ILE A 143 5.12 11.82 6.15
CA ILE A 143 5.28 10.68 7.07
C ILE A 143 6.47 9.81 6.65
N LEU A 144 6.57 9.50 5.35
CA LEU A 144 7.67 8.74 4.77
C LEU A 144 9.02 9.43 5.02
N SER A 145 9.08 10.75 4.78
CA SER A 145 10.28 11.57 5.03
C SER A 145 10.72 11.53 6.49
N LYS A 146 9.77 11.63 7.44
CA LYS A 146 10.05 11.52 8.88
C LYS A 146 10.60 10.15 9.25
N LYS A 147 10.09 9.07 8.65
CA LYS A 147 10.61 7.71 8.87
C LYS A 147 12.04 7.56 8.37
N PHE A 148 12.37 8.08 7.19
CA PHE A 148 13.75 8.08 6.69
C PHE A 148 14.69 8.86 7.61
N GLN A 149 14.24 10.00 8.14
CA GLN A 149 15.02 10.76 9.11
C GLN A 149 15.26 9.95 10.39
N GLY A 150 14.25 9.26 10.92
CA GLY A 150 14.41 8.39 12.09
C GLY A 150 15.39 7.23 11.84
N LEU A 151 15.36 6.61 10.66
CA LEU A 151 16.31 5.56 10.27
C LEU A 151 17.74 6.12 10.16
N LYS A 152 17.90 7.30 9.57
CA LYS A 152 19.19 8.00 9.51
C LYS A 152 19.73 8.30 10.90
N ASP A 153 18.89 8.80 11.80
CA ASP A 153 19.27 9.12 13.17
C ASP A 153 19.67 7.87 13.95
N ALA A 154 18.97 6.74 13.77
CA ALA A 154 19.33 5.45 14.37
C ALA A 154 20.70 4.94 13.90
N ILE A 155 21.01 5.06 12.60
CA ILE A 155 22.30 4.66 12.03
C ILE A 155 23.43 5.59 12.51
N GLN A 156 23.17 6.90 12.62
CA GLN A 156 24.16 7.89 13.04
C GLN A 156 24.37 7.92 14.56
N GLY A 157 23.36 7.57 15.34
CA GLY A 157 23.34 7.62 16.81
C GLY A 157 24.22 6.60 17.53
N GLY A 158 24.85 5.64 16.83
CA GLY A 158 25.83 4.71 17.39
C GLY A 158 27.27 5.27 17.48
N ARG A 159 27.51 6.52 17.09
CA ARG A 159 28.80 7.21 17.20
C ARG A 159 28.74 8.38 18.17
N ARG A 160 28.44 8.12 19.44
CA ARG A 160 28.80 9.01 20.56
C ARG A 160 29.12 8.19 21.79
#